data_AF-A0A967Z4Z8-F1
#
_entry.id   AF-A0A967Z4Z8-F1
#
_cell.length_a   1.000
_cell.length_b   1.000
_cell.length_c   1.000
_cell.angle_alpha   90.00
_cell.angle_beta   90.00
_cell.angle_gamma   90.00
#
_symmetry.space_group_name_H-M   'P 1'
#
loop_
_entity.id
_entity.type
_entity.pdbx_description
1 polymer ?
#
loop_
_entity_poly.entity_id
_entity_poly.type
_entity_poly.pdbx_seq_one_letter_code
_entity_poly.pdbx_strand_id
1 'polypeptide(L)'
;SRLKVWVLRDNYYPEKIEMYDDPGSLWKVLEQKQIVLQNGYWIAKEMQMTDVKENHSTVSVMSEIELDSGLDDNLFTQRYLMRMR
;
A
#
# COMPACT_ATOMS: atom_id res chain seq x y z
N SER A 1 -7.25 -8.97 -15.00
CA SER A 1 -6.19 -9.11 -13.99
C SER A 1 -6.64 -9.92 -12.77
N ARG A 2 -5.74 -10.62 -12.09
CA ARG A 2 -6.01 -11.48 -10.91
C ARG A 2 -5.05 -11.12 -9.77
N LEU A 3 -5.55 -11.16 -8.52
CA LEU A 3 -4.74 -10.99 -7.32
C LEU A 3 -4.73 -12.29 -6.51
N LYS A 4 -3.57 -12.66 -5.98
CA LYS A 4 -3.43 -13.66 -4.92
C LYS A 4 -2.91 -12.96 -3.68
N VAL A 5 -3.65 -13.05 -2.59
CA VAL A 5 -3.37 -12.31 -1.36
C VAL A 5 -3.07 -13.30 -0.24
N TRP A 6 -1.93 -13.12 0.42
CA TRP A 6 -1.61 -13.82 1.67
C TRP A 6 -1.98 -12.90 2.82
N VAL A 7 -2.88 -13.40 3.66
CA VAL A 7 -3.42 -12.66 4.79
C VAL A 7 -2.92 -13.31 6.07
N LEU A 8 -2.38 -12.49 6.96
CA LEU A 8 -1.96 -12.91 8.30
C LEU A 8 -3.18 -13.42 9.09
N ARG A 9 -3.01 -14.54 9.79
CA ARG A 9 -4.13 -15.22 10.47
C ARG A 9 -4.56 -14.54 11.77
N ASP A 10 -3.64 -13.83 12.40
CA ASP A 10 -3.81 -13.19 13.71
C ASP A 10 -4.56 -11.85 13.61
N ASN A 11 -4.31 -11.07 12.55
CA ASN A 11 -4.85 -9.72 12.42
C ASN A 11 -5.56 -9.44 11.09
N TYR A 12 -5.64 -10.44 10.19
CA TYR A 12 -6.27 -10.31 8.88
C TYR A 12 -5.65 -9.25 7.96
N TYR A 13 -4.40 -8.85 8.22
CA TYR A 13 -3.68 -7.89 7.39
C TYR A 13 -3.01 -8.60 6.20
N PRO A 14 -3.03 -8.02 4.98
CA PRO A 14 -2.35 -8.59 3.83
C PRO A 14 -0.83 -8.44 3.95
N GLU A 15 -0.11 -9.53 4.14
CA GLU A 15 1.36 -9.53 4.21
C GLU A 15 2.00 -9.50 2.82
N LYS A 16 1.39 -10.20 1.87
CA LYS A 16 1.88 -10.31 0.50
C LYS A 16 0.73 -10.25 -0.50
N ILE A 17 0.96 -9.61 -1.64
CA ILE A 17 0.03 -9.59 -2.77
C ILE A 17 0.81 -9.90 -4.05
N GLU A 18 0.39 -10.93 -4.77
CA GLU A 18 0.87 -11.23 -6.13
C GLU A 18 -0.16 -10.73 -7.15
N MET A 19 0.31 -9.89 -8.06
CA MET A 19 -0.48 -9.28 -9.11
C MET A 19 -0.16 -9.97 -10.43
N TYR A 20 -1.19 -10.51 -11.07
CA TYR A 20 -1.08 -11.20 -12.36
C TYR A 20 -1.69 -10.34 -13.45
N ASP A 21 -1.01 -10.29 -14.59
CA ASP A 21 -1.50 -9.61 -15.79
C ASP A 21 -2.69 -10.34 -16.43
N ASP A 22 -3.24 -9.79 -17.51
CA ASP A 22 -4.38 -10.40 -18.20
C ASP A 22 -4.06 -11.78 -18.82
N PRO A 23 -2.86 -12.02 -19.39
CA PRO A 23 -2.40 -13.36 -19.75
C PRO A 23 -2.24 -14.35 -18.58
N GLY A 24 -2.24 -13.89 -17.33
CA GLY A 24 -2.10 -14.72 -16.13
C GLY A 24 -0.66 -14.96 -15.68
N SER A 25 0.31 -14.23 -16.24
CA SER A 25 1.71 -14.22 -15.81
C SER A 25 1.88 -13.35 -14.57
N LEU A 26 2.77 -13.76 -13.65
CA LEU A 26 3.13 -12.94 -12.50
C LEU A 26 3.78 -11.65 -13.00
N TRP A 27 3.24 -10.51 -12.57
CA TRP A 27 3.72 -9.19 -12.98
C TRP A 27 4.40 -8.47 -11.83
N LYS A 28 3.71 -8.34 -10.70
CA LYS A 28 4.23 -7.61 -9.54
C LYS A 28 3.98 -8.36 -8.25
N VAL A 29 4.90 -8.18 -7.30
CA VAL A 29 4.78 -8.70 -5.94
C VAL A 29 4.91 -7.52 -4.98
N LEU A 30 3.88 -7.32 -4.16
CA LEU A 30 3.89 -6.38 -3.05
C LEU A 30 4.11 -7.15 -1.75
N GLU A 31 5.12 -6.76 -0.99
CA GLU A 31 5.42 -7.28 0.34
C GLU A 31 5.28 -6.14 1.35
N GLN A 32 4.46 -6.36 2.37
CA GLN A 32 4.22 -5.41 3.45
C GLN A 32 4.98 -5.84 4.69
N LYS A 33 5.82 -4.94 5.22
CA LYS A 33 6.70 -5.20 6.36
C LYS A 33 6.44 -4.19 7.47
N GLN A 34 6.97 -4.49 8.65
CA GLN A 34 6.85 -3.65 9.83
C GLN A 34 5.37 -3.29 10.11
N ILE A 35 4.52 -4.30 10.12
CA ILE A 35 3.08 -4.15 10.36
C ILE A 35 2.86 -3.90 11.85
N VAL A 36 2.29 -2.75 12.18
CA VAL A 36 2.07 -2.29 13.57
C VAL A 36 0.60 -1.92 13.78
N LEU A 37 0.10 -2.13 14.99
CA LEU A 37 -1.21 -1.64 15.41
C LEU A 37 -1.05 -0.22 15.97
N GLN A 38 -1.59 0.78 15.28
CA GLN A 38 -1.55 2.19 15.69
C GLN A 38 -2.99 2.73 15.73
N ASN A 39 -3.42 3.25 16.89
CA ASN A 39 -4.77 3.77 17.14
C ASN A 39 -5.91 2.83 16.68
N GLY A 40 -5.73 1.51 16.81
CA GLY A 40 -6.72 0.51 16.41
C GLY A 40 -6.65 0.05 14.95
N TYR A 41 -5.72 0.61 14.15
CA TYR A 41 -5.51 0.23 12.76
C TYR A 41 -4.18 -0.51 12.58
N TRP A 42 -4.20 -1.63 11.86
CA TRP A 42 -2.99 -2.29 11.40
C TRP A 42 -2.42 -1.55 10.20
N ILE A 43 -1.12 -1.24 10.22
CA ILE A 43 -0.46 -0.42 9.20
C ILE A 43 0.94 -0.97 8.94
N ALA A 44 1.29 -1.18 7.68
CA ALA A 44 2.66 -1.46 7.27
C ALA A 44 3.49 -0.17 7.21
N LYS A 45 4.62 -0.12 7.93
CA LYS A 45 5.56 1.02 7.87
C LYS A 45 6.50 0.95 6.67
N GLU A 46 6.67 -0.23 6.08
CA GLU A 46 7.47 -0.44 4.87
C GLU A 46 6.69 -1.30 3.87
N MET A 47 6.69 -0.88 2.61
CA MET A 47 6.09 -1.63 1.51
C MET A 47 7.11 -1.75 0.37
N GLN A 48 7.39 -2.97 -0.06
CA GLN A 48 8.27 -3.24 -1.18
C GLN A 48 7.46 -3.79 -2.36
N MET A 49 7.46 -3.06 -3.47
CA MET A 49 6.87 -3.51 -4.74
C MET A 49 7.99 -3.95 -5.67
N THR A 50 7.93 -5.20 -6.12
CA THR A 50 8.87 -5.77 -7.10
C THR A 50 8.15 -6.04 -8.41
N ASP A 51 8.59 -5.43 -9.50
CA ASP A 51 8.20 -5.81 -10.85
C ASP A 51 9.11 -6.95 -11.32
N VAL A 52 8.52 -8.15 -11.40
CA VAL A 52 9.29 -9.37 -11.72
C VAL A 52 9.65 -9.45 -13.20
N LYS A 53 8.96 -8.69 -14.06
CA LYS A 53 9.24 -8.66 -15.50
C LYS A 53 10.39 -7.72 -15.83
N GLU A 54 10.46 -6.60 -15.14
CA GLU A 54 11.48 -5.56 -15.36
C GLU A 54 12.67 -5.66 -14.39
N ASN A 55 12.67 -6.64 -13.47
CA ASN A 55 13.67 -6.80 -12.40
C ASN A 55 13.96 -5.48 -11.64
N HIS A 56 12.89 -4.75 -11.34
CA HIS A 56 12.94 -3.45 -10.68
C HIS A 56 12.14 -3.50 -9.38
N SER A 57 12.59 -2.77 -8.37
CA SER A 57 11.86 -2.67 -7.10
C SER A 57 11.74 -1.23 -6.61
N THR A 58 10.66 -0.96 -5.92
CA THR A 58 10.40 0.31 -5.24
C THR A 58 10.05 0.02 -3.79
N VAL A 59 10.70 0.74 -2.87
CA VAL A 59 10.44 0.66 -1.44
C VAL A 59 9.81 1.98 -1.00
N SER A 60 8.66 1.90 -0.34
CA SER A 60 7.97 3.03 0.30
C SER A 60 8.06 2.86 1.81
N VAL A 61 8.54 3.90 2.50
CA VAL A 61 8.71 3.93 3.96
C VAL A 61 7.86 5.06 4.53
N MET A 62 7.01 4.73 5.50
CA MET A 62 6.15 5.69 6.18
C MET A 62 6.83 6.19 7.46
N SER A 63 7.38 7.40 7.40
CA SER A 63 8.08 8.02 8.55
C SER A 63 7.13 8.58 9.60
N GLU A 64 6.06 9.24 9.17
CA GLU A 64 5.09 9.89 10.04
C GLU A 64 3.67 9.48 9.63
N ILE A 65 2.86 9.11 10.63
CA ILE A 65 1.47 8.71 10.41
C ILE A 65 0.61 9.36 11.48
N GLU A 66 -0.26 10.24 11.05
CA GLU A 66 -1.33 10.83 11.86
C GLU A 66 -2.66 10.20 11.45
N LEU A 67 -3.45 9.79 12.44
CA LEU A 67 -4.73 9.11 12.26
C LEU A 67 -5.83 9.95 12.87
N ASP A 68 -7.03 9.89 12.29
CA ASP A 68 -8.23 10.58 12.77
C ASP A 68 -8.03 12.09 13.02
N SER A 69 -7.18 12.74 12.20
CA SER A 69 -6.77 14.14 12.38
C SER A 69 -7.84 15.18 11.99
N GLY A 70 -9.03 14.75 11.58
CA GLY A 70 -10.14 15.65 11.24
C GLY A 70 -9.94 16.41 9.93
N LEU A 71 -9.38 15.74 8.91
CA LEU A 71 -9.19 16.31 7.57
C LEU A 71 -10.52 16.79 6.97
N ASP A 72 -10.55 18.04 6.49
CA ASP A 72 -11.72 18.65 5.87
C ASP A 72 -11.90 18.19 4.42
N ASP A 73 -13.14 17.94 4.00
CA ASP A 73 -13.47 17.46 2.64
C ASP A 73 -12.97 18.40 1.52
N ASN A 74 -12.82 19.69 1.80
CA ASN A 74 -12.30 20.66 0.82
C ASN A 74 -10.85 20.39 0.40
N LEU A 75 -10.08 19.63 1.21
CA LEU A 75 -8.73 19.18 0.86
C LEU A 75 -8.74 18.25 -0.36
N PHE A 76 -9.82 17.50 -0.56
CA PHE A 76 -9.95 16.50 -1.63
C PHE A 76 -10.60 17.06 -2.90
N THR A 77 -10.30 18.32 -3.24
CA THR A 77 -10.83 18.99 -4.44
C THR A 77 -9.75 19.30 -5.47
N GLN A 78 -10.08 19.27 -6.76
CA GLN A 78 -9.16 19.68 -7.82
C GLN A 78 -8.65 21.11 -7.62
N ARG A 79 -9.54 22.01 -7.13
CA ARG A 79 -9.18 23.39 -6.82
C ARG A 79 -8.12 23.49 -5.72
N TYR A 80 -8.17 22.61 -4.72
CA TYR A 80 -7.15 22.55 -3.69
C TYR A 80 -5.78 22.15 -4.28
N LEU A 81 -5.74 21.13 -5.15
CA LEU A 81 -4.51 20.70 -5.83
C LEU A 81 -3.90 21.81 -6.69
N MET A 82 -4.71 22.59 -7.41
CA MET A 82 -4.22 23.68 -8.25
C MET A 82 -3.59 24.85 -7.46
N ARG A 83 -3.92 25.00 -6.18
CA ARG A 83 -3.34 26.03 -5.29
C ARG A 83 -1.98 25.63 -4.71
N MET A 84 -1.62 24.35 -4.76
CA MET A 84 -0.34 23.86 -4.25
C MET A 84 0.81 24.01 -5.26
N ARG A 85 0.57 24.63 -6.42
CA ARG A 85 1.56 24.89 -7.46
C ARG A 85 2.00 26.35 -7.43
#